data_AF-A0A2V8KC03-F1
#
_entry.id   AF-A0A2V8KC03-F1
#
_cell.length_a   1.000
_cell.length_b   1.000
_cell.length_c   1.000
_cell.angle_alpha   90.00
_cell.angle_beta   90.00
_cell.angle_gamma   90.00
#
_symmetry.space_group_name_H-M   'P 1'
#
loop_
_entity.id
_entity.type
_entity.pdbx_description
1 polymer ?
#
loop_
_entity_poly.entity_id
_entity_poly.type
_entity_poly.pdbx_seq_one_letter_code
_entity_poly.pdbx_strand_id
1 'polypeptide(L)'
;MFYPYLKDCVDQLGMDLKIVGVESLFWGPGIGVAGLLTGSDFIAALKENVYGDFVVLPSESMVGDDYLFLDDLKIKDVEKEVGVPIIPSGYDAREFVKWLFPSSQRLSLTHI
;
A
#
# COMPACT_ATOMS: atom_id res chain seq x y z
N MET A 1 -13.24 -10.91 6.88
CA MET A 1 -14.31 -9.89 7.03
C MET A 1 -13.95 -8.53 6.46
N PHE A 2 -12.67 -8.12 6.41
CA PHE A 2 -12.29 -6.77 5.94
C PHE A 2 -12.40 -6.55 4.42
N TYR A 3 -12.14 -7.58 3.62
CA TYR A 3 -12.06 -7.46 2.15
C TYR A 3 -13.31 -6.85 1.47
N PRO A 4 -14.55 -7.29 1.73
CA PRO A 4 -15.73 -6.70 1.08
C PRO A 4 -15.88 -5.19 1.36
N TYR A 5 -15.61 -4.78 2.61
CA TYR A 5 -15.67 -3.38 2.98
C TYR A 5 -14.60 -2.54 2.26
N LEU A 6 -13.35 -3.04 2.21
CA LEU A 6 -12.29 -2.36 1.47
C LEU A 6 -12.62 -2.25 -0.02
N LYS A 7 -13.20 -3.30 -0.61
CA LYS A 7 -13.63 -3.30 -2.01
C LYS A 7 -14.67 -2.22 -2.28
N ASP A 8 -15.70 -2.12 -1.45
CA ASP A 8 -16.75 -1.11 -1.60
C ASP A 8 -16.19 0.32 -1.49
N CYS A 9 -15.17 0.54 -0.63
CA CYS A 9 -14.49 1.83 -0.52
C CYS A 9 -13.66 2.15 -1.77
N VAL A 10 -12.91 1.17 -2.29
CA VAL A 10 -12.06 1.34 -3.48
C VAL A 10 -12.90 1.62 -4.72
N ASP A 11 -14.01 0.89 -4.90
CA ASP A 11 -14.93 1.08 -6.04
C ASP A 11 -15.52 2.50 -6.08
N GLN A 12 -15.64 3.17 -4.93
CA GLN A 12 -16.15 4.55 -4.82
C GLN A 12 -15.11 5.64 -5.16
N LEU A 13 -13.82 5.32 -5.23
CA LEU A 13 -12.77 6.29 -5.53
C LEU A 13 -12.73 6.70 -7.01
N GLY A 14 -13.39 5.94 -7.89
CA GLY A 14 -13.35 6.19 -9.33
C GLY A 14 -11.94 6.03 -9.93
N MET A 15 -11.07 5.26 -9.26
CA MET A 15 -9.70 4.97 -9.67
C MET A 15 -9.57 3.52 -10.11
N ASP A 16 -8.63 3.26 -11.01
CA ASP A 16 -8.29 1.91 -11.44
C ASP A 16 -7.34 1.25 -10.41
N LEU A 17 -7.92 0.70 -9.36
CA LEU A 17 -7.20 0.06 -8.26
C LEU A 17 -7.57 -1.42 -8.18
N LYS A 18 -6.56 -2.29 -8.08
CA LYS A 18 -6.72 -3.73 -7.89
C LYS A 18 -6.38 -4.11 -6.45
N ILE A 19 -7.32 -4.73 -5.75
CA ILE A 19 -7.08 -5.27 -4.42
C ILE A 19 -6.43 -6.65 -4.54
N VAL A 20 -5.29 -6.83 -3.87
CA VAL A 20 -4.53 -8.08 -3.85
C VAL A 20 -4.54 -8.64 -2.44
N GLY A 21 -4.94 -9.91 -2.30
CA GLY A 21 -4.80 -10.65 -1.05
C GLY A 21 -3.37 -11.15 -0.89
N VAL A 22 -2.80 -10.97 0.30
CA VAL A 22 -1.45 -11.45 0.64
C VAL A 22 -1.59 -12.49 1.74
N GLU A 23 -1.04 -13.68 1.51
CA GLU A 23 -0.91 -14.72 2.52
C GLU A 23 0.43 -14.55 3.23
N SER A 24 0.47 -14.71 4.55
CA SER A 24 1.76 -14.75 5.25
C SER A 24 2.41 -16.11 5.05
N LEU A 25 3.50 -16.14 4.29
CA LEU A 25 4.37 -17.30 4.12
C LEU A 25 5.32 -17.45 5.32
N PHE A 26 5.64 -16.33 5.99
CA PHE A 26 6.48 -16.32 7.19
C PHE A 26 5.80 -17.00 8.39
N TRP A 27 4.54 -16.65 8.68
CA TRP A 27 3.79 -17.18 9.83
C TRP A 27 2.84 -18.33 9.46
N GLY A 28 2.59 -18.53 8.17
CA GLY A 28 1.67 -19.52 7.63
C GLY A 28 0.24 -18.99 7.42
N PRO A 29 -0.58 -19.70 6.62
CA PRO A 29 -1.86 -19.20 6.09
C PRO A 29 -2.97 -19.05 7.14
N GLY A 30 -2.75 -19.48 8.39
CA GLY A 30 -3.72 -19.38 9.48
C GLY A 30 -3.71 -18.04 10.23
N ILE A 31 -2.74 -17.16 9.95
CA ILE A 31 -2.57 -15.88 10.63
C ILE A 31 -2.89 -14.75 9.63
N GLY A 32 -3.99 -14.03 9.88
CA GLY A 32 -4.55 -13.04 8.96
C GLY A 32 -4.61 -11.62 9.53
N VAL A 33 -3.46 -11.06 9.92
CA VAL A 33 -3.35 -9.67 10.38
C VAL A 33 -2.28 -8.93 9.60
N ALA A 34 -2.60 -7.71 9.15
CA ALA A 34 -1.70 -6.92 8.30
C ALA A 34 -0.35 -6.62 8.97
N GLY A 35 -0.35 -6.38 10.29
CA GLY A 35 0.86 -6.07 11.04
C GLY A 35 1.86 -7.23 11.22
N LEU A 36 1.54 -8.44 10.72
CA LEU A 36 2.46 -9.57 10.73
C LEU A 36 2.97 -9.94 9.32
N LEU A 37 2.55 -9.21 8.28
CA LEU A 37 3.06 -9.41 6.94
C LEU A 37 4.50 -8.90 6.83
N THR A 38 5.33 -9.66 6.12
CA THR A 38 6.75 -9.37 5.93
C THR A 38 7.02 -8.76 4.55
N GLY A 39 8.22 -8.18 4.36
CA GLY A 39 8.62 -7.69 3.04
C GLY A 39 8.64 -8.81 2.01
N SER A 40 9.09 -10.01 2.42
CA SER A 40 9.09 -11.21 1.59
C SER A 40 7.69 -11.67 1.19
N ASP A 41 6.71 -11.58 2.10
CA ASP A 41 5.30 -11.90 1.80
C ASP A 41 4.76 -10.97 0.70
N PHE A 42 5.06 -9.67 0.79
CA PHE A 42 4.66 -8.70 -0.24
C PHE A 42 5.37 -8.93 -1.57
N ILE A 43 6.68 -9.18 -1.57
CA ILE A 43 7.43 -9.47 -2.79
C ILE A 43 6.86 -10.70 -3.48
N ALA A 44 6.59 -11.78 -2.73
CA ALA A 44 6.04 -13.02 -3.28
C ALA A 44 4.65 -12.79 -3.91
N ALA A 45 3.79 -11.99 -3.27
CA ALA A 45 2.47 -11.69 -3.79
C ALA A 45 2.50 -10.79 -5.03
N LEU A 46 3.44 -9.84 -5.10
CA LEU A 46 3.43 -8.75 -6.07
C LEU A 46 4.36 -8.93 -7.27
N LYS A 47 5.52 -9.58 -7.14
CA LYS A 47 6.60 -9.60 -8.16
C LYS A 47 6.14 -10.07 -9.55
N GLU A 48 5.12 -10.91 -9.63
CA GLU A 48 4.52 -11.36 -10.90
C GLU A 48 3.08 -10.88 -11.12
N ASN A 49 2.55 -10.06 -10.21
CA ASN A 49 1.15 -9.62 -10.19
C ASN A 49 0.97 -8.09 -10.09
N VAL A 50 2.05 -7.31 -10.24
CA VAL A 50 1.98 -5.85 -10.19
C VAL A 50 0.96 -5.35 -11.21
N TYR A 51 0.06 -4.50 -10.74
CA TYR A 51 -0.98 -3.88 -11.55
C TYR A 51 -0.91 -2.36 -11.37
N GLY A 52 -0.59 -1.65 -12.44
CA GLY A 52 -0.54 -0.19 -12.46
C GLY A 52 0.83 0.39 -12.07
N ASP A 53 0.81 1.67 -11.70
CA ASP A 53 2.01 2.51 -11.56
C ASP A 53 2.60 2.52 -10.15
N PHE A 54 1.89 1.99 -9.16
CA PHE A 54 2.30 1.98 -7.76
C PHE A 54 1.57 0.90 -6.96
N VAL A 55 2.10 0.57 -5.78
CA VAL A 55 1.44 -0.32 -4.83
C VAL A 55 1.29 0.37 -3.48
N VAL A 56 0.17 0.11 -2.81
CA VAL A 56 -0.10 0.59 -1.45
C VAL A 56 0.05 -0.57 -0.49
N LEU A 57 0.88 -0.41 0.54
CA LEU A 57 1.07 -1.42 1.59
C LEU A 57 0.56 -0.91 2.95
N PRO A 58 0.07 -1.81 3.81
CA PRO A 58 -0.41 -1.44 5.14
C PRO A 58 0.75 -0.94 6.01
N SER A 59 0.66 0.31 6.49
CA SER A 59 1.70 0.91 7.34
C SER A 59 1.96 0.12 8.62
N GLU A 60 0.97 -0.61 9.13
CA GLU A 60 1.04 -1.42 10.34
C GLU A 60 2.02 -2.60 10.23
N SER A 61 2.41 -2.98 9.00
CA SER A 61 3.44 -4.01 8.75
C SER A 61 4.88 -3.50 8.89
N MET A 62 5.05 -2.20 9.13
CA MET A 62 6.35 -1.52 9.11
C MET A 62 6.61 -0.75 10.40
N VAL A 63 7.88 -0.60 10.77
CA VAL A 63 8.30 0.18 11.96
C VAL A 63 9.46 1.12 11.67
N GLY A 64 9.49 2.22 12.42
CA GLY A 64 10.56 3.24 12.37
C GLY A 64 10.55 4.08 11.09
N ASP A 65 11.48 5.02 11.01
CA ASP A 65 11.56 5.99 9.91
C ASP A 65 11.99 5.35 8.57
N ASP A 66 12.64 4.19 8.64
CA ASP A 66 13.12 3.43 7.49
C ASP A 66 12.07 2.46 6.92
N TYR A 67 10.88 2.38 7.53
CA TYR A 67 9.82 1.42 7.18
C TYR A 67 10.35 -0.02 7.10
N LEU A 68 10.83 -0.52 8.25
CA LEU A 68 11.35 -1.87 8.41
C LEU A 68 10.22 -2.89 8.60
N PHE A 69 10.24 -3.97 7.83
CA PHE A 69 9.39 -5.14 8.02
C PHE A 69 9.97 -6.11 9.06
N LEU A 70 9.18 -7.10 9.45
CA LEU A 70 9.58 -8.11 10.45
C LEU A 70 10.73 -9.03 10.00
N ASP A 71 11.02 -9.11 8.70
CA ASP A 71 12.09 -9.90 8.09
C ASP A 71 13.32 -9.05 7.72
N ASP A 72 13.50 -7.91 8.40
CA ASP A 72 14.62 -6.97 8.25
C ASP A 72 14.72 -6.27 6.86
N LEU A 73 13.77 -6.50 5.97
CA LEU A 73 13.65 -5.75 4.72
C LEU A 73 13.15 -4.33 4.99
N LYS A 74 13.60 -3.37 4.19
CA LYS A 74 13.04 -2.02 4.14
C LYS A 74 12.04 -1.89 3.00
N ILE A 75 11.17 -0.89 3.08
CA ILE A 75 10.26 -0.53 1.97
C ILE A 75 11.00 -0.39 0.63
N LYS A 76 12.23 0.15 0.64
CA LYS A 76 13.07 0.32 -0.56
C LYS A 76 13.54 -0.99 -1.17
N ASP A 77 13.72 -2.03 -0.36
CA ASP A 77 14.10 -3.35 -0.85
C ASP A 77 12.91 -3.99 -1.58
N VAL A 78 11.71 -3.84 -1.03
CA VAL A 78 10.46 -4.28 -1.68
C VAL A 78 10.19 -3.48 -2.97
N GLU A 79 10.33 -2.15 -2.95
CA GLU A 79 10.23 -1.30 -4.15
C GLU A 79 11.13 -1.79 -5.28
N LYS A 80 12.39 -2.12 -4.95
CA LYS A 80 13.36 -2.61 -5.92
C LYS A 80 12.97 -3.95 -6.52
N GLU A 81 12.46 -4.88 -5.72
CA GLU A 81 12.08 -6.21 -6.17
C GLU A 81 10.76 -6.22 -6.95
N VAL A 82 9.81 -5.36 -6.58
CA VAL A 82 8.49 -5.24 -7.21
C VAL A 82 8.55 -4.37 -8.47
N GLY A 83 9.45 -3.38 -8.52
CA GLY A 83 9.70 -2.56 -9.71
C GLY A 83 8.79 -1.34 -9.87
N VAL A 84 7.92 -1.06 -8.89
CA VAL A 84 7.10 0.16 -8.82
C VAL A 84 7.22 0.80 -7.44
N PRO A 85 6.96 2.12 -7.30
CA PRO A 85 6.91 2.79 -6.02
C PRO A 85 5.95 2.11 -5.04
N ILE A 86 6.38 1.99 -3.78
CA ILE A 86 5.56 1.49 -2.69
C ILE A 86 5.17 2.68 -1.82
N ILE A 87 3.87 2.85 -1.63
CA ILE A 87 3.31 3.90 -0.78
C ILE A 87 2.75 3.26 0.49
N PRO A 88 3.22 3.66 1.68
CA PRO A 88 2.56 3.31 2.92
C PRO A 88 1.12 3.87 2.93
N SER A 89 0.15 3.09 3.43
CA SER A 89 -1.25 3.53 3.54
C SER A 89 -1.46 4.74 4.46
N GLY A 90 -0.44 5.16 5.21
CA GLY A 90 -0.53 6.17 6.27
C GLY A 90 -1.14 5.61 7.56
N TYR A 91 -1.33 6.48 8.54
CA TYR A 91 -1.96 6.16 9.83
C TYR A 91 -3.49 6.10 9.75
N ASP A 92 -4.06 6.81 8.78
CA ASP A 92 -5.49 6.79 8.52
C ASP A 92 -5.79 7.04 7.03
N ALA A 93 -7.01 6.68 6.62
CA ALA A 93 -7.44 6.77 5.23
C ALA A 93 -7.34 8.17 4.61
N ARG A 94 -7.30 9.24 5.42
CA ARG A 94 -7.19 10.62 4.91
C ARG A 94 -5.79 10.89 4.37
N GLU A 95 -4.75 10.31 4.95
CA GLU A 95 -3.39 10.44 4.44
C GLU A 95 -3.25 9.77 3.08
N PHE A 96 -3.80 8.56 2.94
CA PHE A 96 -3.91 7.86 1.67
C PHE A 96 -4.62 8.70 0.60
N VAL A 97 -5.81 9.23 0.91
CA VAL A 97 -6.59 10.06 -0.03
C VAL A 97 -5.84 11.35 -0.41
N LYS A 98 -5.17 12.01 0.54
CA LYS A 98 -4.34 13.19 0.25
C LYS A 98 -3.19 12.88 -0.71
N TRP A 99 -2.60 11.69 -0.57
CA TRP A 99 -1.53 11.25 -1.46
C TRP A 99 -2.05 10.94 -2.88
N LEU A 100 -3.23 10.33 -3.00
CA LEU A 100 -3.86 10.05 -4.30
C LEU A 100 -4.33 11.31 -5.03
N PHE A 101 -4.85 12.30 -4.28
CA PHE A 101 -5.37 13.55 -4.82
C PHE A 101 -4.58 14.74 -4.25
N PRO A 102 -3.29 14.88 -4.58
CA PRO A 102 -2.51 16.03 -4.16
C PRO A 102 -3.11 17.26 -4.82
N SER A 103 -3.61 18.19 -4.01
CA SER A 103 -4.43 19.35 -4.38
C SER A 103 -4.07 19.96 -5.73
N SER A 104 -4.75 19.54 -6.79
CA SER A 104 -4.79 20.26 -8.06
C SER A 104 -5.78 21.40 -7.92
N GLN A 105 -5.37 22.50 -7.25
CA GLN A 105 -5.92 23.86 -7.40
C GLN A 105 -5.19 24.86 -6.48
N ARG A 106 -4.10 25.46 -6.97
CA ARG A 106 -3.81 26.87 -6.70
C ARG A 106 -4.36 27.62 -7.91
N LEU A 107 -5.66 27.91 -7.90
CA LEU A 107 -6.26 28.80 -8.89
C LEU A 107 -5.48 30.11 -8.87
N SER A 108 -4.80 30.40 -9.99
CA SER A 108 -4.34 31.73 -10.34
C SER A 108 -5.56 32.66 -10.39
N LEU A 109 -5.78 33.42 -9.31
CA LEU A 109 -6.65 34.58 -9.31
C LEU A 109 -5.85 35.78 -8.81
N THR A 110 -5.02 36.34 -9.69
CA THR A 110 -4.67 37.77 -9.67
C THR A 110 -4.27 38.19 -11.08
N HIS A 111 -5.24 38.31 -11.97
CA HIS A 111 -5.22 39.25 -13.10
C HIS A 111 -6.67 39.66 -13.34
N ILE A 112 -7.05 40.78 -12.74
CA ILE A 112 -7.75 41.97 -13.28
C ILE A 112 -7.94 42.91 -12.09
#